data_AF-A0A9E6CRF8-F1
#
_entry.id   AF-A0A9E6CRF8-F1
#
_cell.length_a   1.000
_cell.length_b   1.000
_cell.length_c   1.000
_cell.angle_alpha   90.00
_cell.angle_beta   90.00
_cell.angle_gamma   90.00
#
_symmetry.space_group_name_H-M   'P 1'
#
loop_
_entity.id
_entity.type
_entity.pdbx_description
1 polymer ?
#
loop_
_entity_poly.entity_id
_entity_poly.type
_entity_poly.pdbx_seq_one_letter_code
_entity_poly.pdbx_strand_id
1 'polypeptide(L)'
;MKETEISKFEIEDFWIRVYLNPKSDYLDSAVNRAYRDLNRTLHGISKLPSEQNHILVKQIIKNSINKITTDKFESHVNFDNWHKQLCDKIIQSYKLELTFDFSFGQAQKWINMTLKYLFALGEKRINGICMNYEFFHVPIDNIIQDRLKIKYNIDRIDGAWSKISDYNIYLDYQKNLRIICPDFIPMDIEFRLFNEREK
;
A
#
# COMPACT_ATOMS: atom_id res chain seq x y z
N MET A 1 12.42 -43.06 7.01
CA MET A 1 12.52 -41.58 6.98
C MET A 1 11.23 -41.06 7.59
N LYS A 2 11.29 -40.20 8.61
CA LYS A 2 10.06 -39.58 9.15
C LYS A 2 9.64 -38.46 8.20
N GLU A 3 8.37 -38.45 7.81
CA GLU A 3 7.81 -37.35 7.02
C GLU A 3 7.41 -36.19 7.93
N THR A 4 7.29 -34.98 7.37
CA THR A 4 6.88 -33.80 8.12
C THR A 4 5.36 -33.77 8.27
N GLU A 5 4.88 -33.43 9.46
CA GLU A 5 3.45 -33.23 9.75
C GLU A 5 3.02 -31.75 9.55
N ILE A 6 3.98 -30.86 9.26
CA ILE A 6 3.72 -29.42 9.11
C ILE A 6 2.94 -29.16 7.82
N SER A 7 1.78 -28.54 7.96
CA SER A 7 0.93 -28.15 6.84
C SER A 7 1.47 -26.92 6.10
N LYS A 8 1.06 -26.74 4.84
CA LYS A 8 1.34 -25.51 4.07
C LYS A 8 0.84 -24.26 4.81
N PHE A 9 -0.30 -24.35 5.50
CA PHE A 9 -0.87 -23.25 6.25
C PHE A 9 0.03 -22.82 7.42
N GLU A 10 0.64 -23.76 8.14
CA GLU A 10 1.60 -23.46 9.21
C GLU A 10 2.90 -22.84 8.66
N ILE A 11 3.36 -23.27 7.48
CA ILE A 11 4.51 -22.64 6.81
C ILE A 11 4.17 -21.19 6.40
N GLU A 12 2.97 -20.93 5.88
CA GLU A 12 2.50 -19.58 5.58
C GLU A 12 2.45 -18.71 6.85
N ASP A 13 1.88 -19.23 7.94
CA ASP A 13 1.81 -18.54 9.23
C ASP A 13 3.21 -18.22 9.79
N PHE A 14 4.18 -19.12 9.62
CA PHE A 14 5.57 -18.84 9.98
C PHE A 14 6.11 -17.61 9.24
N TRP A 15 5.98 -17.57 7.91
CA TRP A 15 6.45 -16.43 7.11
C TRP A 15 5.69 -15.14 7.43
N ILE A 16 4.39 -15.22 7.67
CA ILE A 16 3.58 -14.08 8.12
C ILE A 16 4.09 -13.54 9.46
N ARG A 17 4.41 -14.41 10.42
CA ARG A 17 4.99 -14.01 11.72
C ARG A 17 6.36 -13.36 11.56
N VAL A 18 7.22 -13.91 10.71
CA VAL A 18 8.54 -13.33 10.42
C VAL A 18 8.41 -11.95 9.78
N TYR A 19 7.49 -11.78 8.82
CA TYR A 19 7.41 -10.57 8.00
C TYR A 19 6.56 -9.44 8.62
N LEU A 20 5.33 -9.75 9.05
CA LEU A 20 4.39 -8.78 9.62
C LEU A 20 4.47 -8.69 11.14
N ASN A 21 4.93 -9.76 11.82
CA ASN A 21 4.94 -9.89 13.27
C ASN A 21 3.59 -9.48 13.93
N PRO A 22 2.48 -10.15 13.57
CA PRO A 22 1.18 -9.78 14.05
C PRO A 22 1.02 -10.09 15.54
N LYS A 23 0.94 -9.04 16.36
CA LYS A 23 0.77 -9.15 17.82
C LYS A 23 -0.70 -9.22 18.26
N SER A 24 -1.60 -8.62 17.49
CA SER A 24 -3.02 -8.49 17.84
C SER A 24 -3.91 -8.70 16.62
N ASP A 25 -3.75 -7.89 15.60
CA ASP A 25 -4.61 -7.83 14.42
C ASP A 25 -3.76 -7.72 13.14
N TYR A 26 -4.16 -8.45 12.10
CA TYR A 26 -3.48 -8.44 10.81
C TYR A 26 -3.55 -7.08 10.12
N LEU A 27 -4.67 -6.35 10.26
CA LEU A 27 -4.81 -5.02 9.69
C LEU A 27 -3.85 -4.03 10.34
N ASP A 28 -3.79 -4.00 11.68
CA ASP A 28 -2.80 -3.19 12.40
C ASP A 28 -1.37 -3.51 11.96
N SER A 29 -1.07 -4.80 11.80
CA SER A 29 0.26 -5.29 11.43
C SER A 29 0.64 -4.90 10.00
N ALA A 30 -0.30 -5.01 9.06
CA ALA A 30 -0.12 -4.56 7.67
C ALA A 30 0.10 -3.04 7.59
N VAL A 31 -0.70 -2.25 8.31
CA VAL A 31 -0.55 -0.79 8.38
C VAL A 31 0.82 -0.41 8.96
N ASN A 32 1.25 -1.05 10.05
CA ASN A 32 2.55 -0.80 10.68
C ASN A 32 3.70 -1.22 9.76
N ARG A 33 3.58 -2.37 9.07
CA ARG A 33 4.60 -2.82 8.11
C ARG A 33 4.74 -1.83 6.95
N ALA A 34 3.62 -1.46 6.33
CA ALA A 34 3.58 -0.50 5.24
C ALA A 34 4.18 0.86 5.65
N TYR A 35 3.90 1.31 6.87
CA TYR A 35 4.55 2.50 7.43
C TYR A 35 6.07 2.34 7.54
N ARG A 36 6.59 1.20 8.00
CA ARG A 36 8.05 1.01 8.09
C ARG A 36 8.74 1.07 6.73
N ASP A 37 8.09 0.56 5.68
CA ASP A 37 8.63 0.58 4.32
C ASP A 37 8.72 2.02 3.75
N LEU A 38 7.81 2.91 4.16
CA LEU A 38 7.83 4.32 3.78
C LEU A 38 8.65 5.19 4.75
N ASN A 39 8.78 4.81 6.02
CA ASN A 39 9.43 5.60 7.07
C ASN A 39 10.88 5.95 6.72
N ARG A 40 11.57 5.08 5.96
CA ARG A 40 12.91 5.34 5.41
C ARG A 40 13.00 6.59 4.52
N THR A 41 11.87 7.11 4.06
CA THR A 41 11.76 8.34 3.23
C THR A 41 11.34 9.57 4.03
N LEU A 42 11.01 9.42 5.31
CA LEU A 42 10.55 10.50 6.18
C LEU A 42 11.75 11.10 6.91
N HIS A 43 12.33 12.15 6.35
CA HIS A 43 13.40 12.88 7.03
C HIS A 43 12.82 13.77 8.14
N GLY A 44 13.42 13.71 9.34
CA GLY A 44 13.00 14.55 10.47
C GLY A 44 11.87 13.99 11.32
N ILE A 45 11.30 12.83 10.97
CA ILE A 45 10.19 12.23 11.73
C ILE A 45 10.58 11.77 13.14
N SER A 46 11.86 11.42 13.34
CA SER A 46 12.39 11.09 14.67
C SER A 46 12.35 12.27 15.66
N LYS A 47 12.08 13.48 15.18
CA LYS A 47 11.96 14.70 15.99
C LYS A 47 10.51 15.04 16.32
N LEU A 48 9.52 14.27 15.84
CA LEU A 48 8.10 14.56 16.08
C LEU A 48 7.64 14.12 17.47
N PRO A 49 6.67 14.83 18.08
CA PRO A 49 6.14 14.47 19.39
C PRO A 49 5.29 13.20 19.34
N SER A 50 5.62 12.26 20.24
CA SER A 50 4.90 11.08 20.74
C SER A 50 4.36 10.01 19.76
N GLU A 51 4.37 8.78 20.24
CA GLU A 51 3.74 7.61 19.63
C GLU A 51 2.22 7.80 19.40
N GLN A 52 1.56 8.71 20.15
CA GLN A 52 0.11 8.93 20.11
C GLN A 52 -0.40 9.59 18.83
N ASN A 53 0.33 10.54 18.25
CA ASN A 53 -0.14 11.22 17.03
C ASN A 53 -0.04 10.31 15.81
N HIS A 54 0.94 9.40 15.81
CA HIS A 54 1.02 8.33 14.82
C HIS A 54 -0.12 7.29 14.97
N ILE A 55 -0.60 7.05 16.21
CA ILE A 55 -1.77 6.19 16.45
C ILE A 55 -3.02 6.74 15.77
N LEU A 56 -3.24 8.07 15.81
CA LEU A 56 -4.40 8.70 15.20
C LEU A 56 -4.44 8.48 13.68
N VAL A 57 -3.33 8.72 12.98
CA VAL A 57 -3.30 8.53 11.52
C VAL A 57 -3.45 7.06 11.12
N LYS A 58 -2.87 6.15 11.92
CA LYS A 58 -3.11 4.71 11.75
C LYS A 58 -4.59 4.37 11.88
N GLN A 59 -5.29 4.90 12.88
CA GLN A 59 -6.72 4.67 13.05
C GLN A 59 -7.53 5.17 11.86
N ILE A 60 -7.18 6.32 11.26
CA ILE A 60 -7.82 6.82 10.03
C ILE A 60 -7.69 5.81 8.89
N ILE A 61 -6.48 5.28 8.67
CA ILE A 61 -6.23 4.27 7.64
C ILE A 61 -7.00 2.99 7.93
N LYS A 62 -6.92 2.46 9.16
CA LYS A 62 -7.61 1.22 9.56
C LYS A 62 -9.12 1.33 9.36
N ASN A 63 -9.73 2.42 9.83
CA ASN A 63 -11.16 2.65 9.68
C ASN A 63 -11.58 2.77 8.22
N SER A 64 -10.74 3.39 7.38
CA SER A 64 -11.02 3.54 5.96
C SER A 64 -10.88 2.21 5.21
N ILE A 65 -9.90 1.38 5.57
CA ILE A 65 -9.67 0.06 4.96
C ILE A 65 -10.72 -0.97 5.40
N ASN A 66 -11.18 -0.92 6.66
CA ASN A 66 -12.29 -1.77 7.11
C ASN A 66 -13.56 -1.59 6.24
N LYS A 67 -13.80 -0.39 5.72
CA LYS A 67 -14.91 -0.14 4.80
C LYS A 67 -14.69 -0.77 3.43
N ILE A 68 -13.44 -0.88 2.96
CA ILE A 68 -13.13 -1.56 1.69
C ILE A 68 -13.47 -3.05 1.76
N THR A 69 -13.37 -3.66 2.94
CA THR A 69 -13.70 -5.08 3.12
C THR A 69 -15.22 -5.34 3.25
N THR A 70 -16.04 -4.29 3.36
CA THR A 70 -17.50 -4.40 3.51
C THR A 70 -18.29 -3.77 2.37
N ASP A 71 -17.74 -2.72 1.75
CA ASP A 71 -18.43 -1.87 0.79
C ASP A 71 -17.80 -2.06 -0.59
N LYS A 72 -18.60 -2.37 -1.61
CA LYS A 72 -18.12 -2.56 -2.97
C LYS A 72 -18.03 -1.23 -3.72
N PHE A 73 -16.94 -1.00 -4.45
CA PHE A 73 -16.83 0.09 -5.41
C PHE A 73 -17.47 -0.30 -6.75
N GLU A 74 -18.14 0.66 -7.39
CA GLU A 74 -18.80 0.43 -8.69
C GLU A 74 -17.85 0.65 -9.88
N SER A 75 -16.76 1.38 -9.68
CA SER A 75 -15.80 1.70 -10.75
C SER A 75 -14.44 2.14 -10.21
N HIS A 76 -13.44 2.16 -11.10
CA HIS A 76 -12.15 2.79 -10.85
C HIS A 76 -12.28 4.23 -10.40
N VAL A 77 -13.23 5.00 -10.94
CA VAL A 77 -13.43 6.41 -10.56
C VAL A 77 -13.87 6.53 -9.10
N ASN A 78 -14.73 5.63 -8.62
CA ASN A 78 -15.12 5.62 -7.22
C ASN A 78 -13.95 5.31 -6.30
N PHE A 79 -13.12 4.32 -6.67
CA PHE A 79 -11.91 3.98 -5.91
C PHE A 79 -10.88 5.11 -5.94
N ASP A 80 -10.62 5.72 -7.11
CA ASP A 80 -9.69 6.85 -7.27
C ASP A 80 -10.11 8.02 -6.34
N ASN A 81 -11.41 8.34 -6.30
CA ASN A 81 -11.95 9.37 -5.42
C ASN A 81 -11.81 9.03 -3.93
N TRP A 82 -12.14 7.79 -3.54
CA TRP A 82 -11.96 7.32 -2.17
C TRP A 82 -10.48 7.39 -1.75
N HIS A 83 -9.58 6.93 -2.62
CA HIS A 83 -8.15 6.94 -2.38
C HIS A 83 -7.64 8.36 -2.23
N LYS A 84 -8.07 9.30 -3.09
CA LYS A 84 -7.72 10.71 -2.96
C LYS A 84 -8.14 11.28 -1.62
N GLN A 85 -9.40 11.06 -1.22
CA GLN A 85 -9.93 11.54 0.06
C GLN A 85 -9.15 10.97 1.25
N LEU A 86 -8.73 9.71 1.19
CA LEU A 86 -7.91 9.11 2.24
C LEU A 86 -6.51 9.73 2.28
N CYS A 87 -5.86 9.96 1.12
CA CYS A 87 -4.60 10.69 1.07
C CYS A 87 -4.72 12.10 1.67
N ASP A 88 -5.75 12.85 1.28
CA ASP A 88 -6.01 14.20 1.79
C ASP A 88 -6.15 14.19 3.32
N LYS A 89 -6.90 13.23 3.88
CA LYS A 89 -7.05 13.06 5.33
C LYS A 89 -5.72 12.77 6.02
N ILE A 90 -4.93 11.83 5.49
CA ILE A 90 -3.61 11.49 6.05
C ILE A 90 -2.71 12.73 6.07
N ILE A 91 -2.61 13.43 4.94
CA ILE A 91 -1.76 14.62 4.79
C ILE A 91 -2.20 15.71 5.76
N GLN A 92 -3.51 15.97 5.85
CA GLN A 92 -4.07 16.95 6.79
C GLN A 92 -3.76 16.59 8.24
N SER A 93 -3.91 15.33 8.63
CA SER A 93 -3.58 14.89 9.99
C SER A 93 -2.08 15.05 10.30
N TYR A 94 -1.17 14.76 9.37
CA TYR A 94 0.25 15.04 9.59
C TYR A 94 0.55 16.54 9.70
N LYS A 95 -0.10 17.36 8.88
CA LYS A 95 0.09 18.80 8.92
C LYS A 95 -0.43 19.42 10.22
N LEU A 96 -1.62 19.03 10.67
CA LEU A 96 -2.30 19.62 11.82
C LEU A 96 -1.79 19.07 13.16
N GLU A 97 -1.66 17.75 13.27
CA GLU A 97 -1.35 17.08 14.55
C GLU A 97 0.16 16.89 14.77
N LEU A 98 0.92 16.83 13.68
CA LEU A 98 2.33 16.46 13.71
C LEU A 98 3.25 17.56 13.19
N THR A 99 2.71 18.68 12.72
CA THR A 99 3.48 19.80 12.10
C THR A 99 4.54 19.30 11.11
N PHE A 100 4.21 18.23 10.39
CA PHE A 100 5.11 17.52 9.51
C PHE A 100 4.54 17.52 8.09
N ASP A 101 5.38 17.86 7.13
CA ASP A 101 5.01 17.83 5.73
C ASP A 101 4.96 16.40 5.21
N PHE A 102 3.76 15.96 4.87
CA PHE A 102 3.50 14.66 4.28
C PHE A 102 2.99 14.84 2.86
N SER A 103 3.56 14.13 1.90
CA SER A 103 3.23 14.26 0.48
C SER A 103 2.19 13.23 0.03
N PHE A 104 1.57 13.45 -1.13
CA PHE A 104 0.71 12.42 -1.75
C PHE A 104 1.50 11.16 -2.08
N GLY A 105 2.76 11.33 -2.47
CA GLY A 105 3.70 10.25 -2.68
C GLY A 105 3.87 9.31 -1.48
N GLN A 106 3.99 9.88 -0.29
CA GLN A 106 4.10 9.12 0.97
C GLN A 106 2.75 8.51 1.37
N ALA A 107 1.65 9.25 1.21
CA ALA A 107 0.31 8.78 1.54
C ALA A 107 -0.13 7.61 0.66
N GLN A 108 0.03 7.70 -0.66
CA GLN A 108 -0.29 6.59 -1.56
C GLN A 108 0.55 5.36 -1.24
N LYS A 109 1.83 5.53 -0.91
CA LYS A 109 2.70 4.38 -0.61
C LYS A 109 2.20 3.64 0.61
N TRP A 110 1.77 4.36 1.65
CA TRP A 110 1.22 3.75 2.85
C TRP A 110 -0.05 2.95 2.55
N ILE A 111 -1.02 3.57 1.88
CA ILE A 111 -2.31 2.96 1.58
C ILE A 111 -2.11 1.72 0.71
N ASN A 112 -1.40 1.88 -0.42
CA ASN A 112 -1.26 0.82 -1.42
C ASN A 112 -0.43 -0.36 -0.91
N MET A 113 0.62 -0.12 -0.12
CA MET A 113 1.36 -1.21 0.51
C MET A 113 0.51 -1.93 1.57
N THR A 114 -0.33 -1.19 2.31
CA THR A 114 -1.25 -1.83 3.25
C THR A 114 -2.23 -2.76 2.53
N LEU A 115 -2.86 -2.28 1.46
CA LEU A 115 -3.78 -3.09 0.64
C LEU A 115 -3.08 -4.30 0.02
N LYS A 116 -1.86 -4.13 -0.50
CA LYS A 116 -1.03 -5.23 -1.00
C LYS A 116 -0.81 -6.31 0.07
N TYR A 117 -0.43 -5.92 1.28
CA TYR A 117 -0.17 -6.88 2.37
C TYR A 117 -1.44 -7.59 2.82
N LEU A 118 -2.57 -6.89 2.91
CA LEU A 118 -3.85 -7.50 3.25
C LEU A 118 -4.29 -8.50 2.20
N PHE A 119 -4.15 -8.16 0.92
CA PHE A 119 -4.45 -9.09 -0.16
C PHE A 119 -3.52 -10.32 -0.11
N ALA A 120 -2.22 -10.11 0.15
CA ALA A 120 -1.25 -11.20 0.28
C ALA A 120 -1.55 -12.16 1.45
N LEU A 121 -2.20 -11.68 2.52
CA LEU A 121 -2.68 -12.52 3.62
C LEU A 121 -3.85 -13.43 3.21
N GLY A 122 -4.60 -13.01 2.19
CA GLY A 122 -5.68 -13.75 1.55
C GLY A 122 -7.03 -13.67 2.27
N GLU A 123 -8.07 -14.03 1.53
CA GLU A 123 -9.49 -13.98 1.96
C GLU A 123 -9.76 -14.74 3.27
N LYS A 124 -9.02 -15.84 3.51
CA LYS A 124 -9.16 -16.64 4.74
C LYS A 124 -8.76 -15.87 6.01
N ARG A 125 -7.84 -14.91 5.89
CA ARG A 125 -7.33 -14.12 7.02
C ARG A 125 -7.97 -12.73 7.05
N ILE A 126 -8.27 -12.16 5.88
CA ILE A 126 -8.92 -10.86 5.72
C ILE A 126 -10.17 -11.05 4.86
N ASN A 127 -11.30 -11.32 5.51
CA ASN A 127 -12.57 -11.48 4.83
C ASN A 127 -12.96 -10.19 4.07
N GLY A 128 -13.38 -10.33 2.82
CA GLY A 128 -13.78 -9.24 1.94
C GLY A 128 -12.63 -8.52 1.22
N ILE A 129 -11.37 -8.89 1.43
CA ILE A 129 -10.24 -8.18 0.79
C ILE A 129 -10.23 -8.32 -0.73
N CYS A 130 -10.72 -9.44 -1.26
CA CYS A 130 -10.78 -9.66 -2.70
C CYS A 130 -11.88 -8.85 -3.39
N MET A 131 -12.88 -8.35 -2.64
CA MET A 131 -14.09 -7.70 -3.17
C MET A 131 -13.79 -6.55 -4.13
N ASN A 132 -12.76 -5.77 -3.80
CA ASN A 132 -12.40 -4.53 -4.50
C ASN A 132 -11.00 -4.60 -5.14
N TYR A 133 -10.41 -5.80 -5.20
CA TYR A 133 -9.02 -5.99 -5.60
C TYR A 133 -8.71 -5.46 -7.01
N GLU A 134 -9.67 -5.57 -7.93
CA GLU A 134 -9.55 -5.06 -9.31
C GLU A 134 -9.23 -3.56 -9.38
N PHE A 135 -9.62 -2.80 -8.35
CA PHE A 135 -9.42 -1.35 -8.31
C PHE A 135 -8.14 -0.92 -7.59
N PHE A 136 -7.42 -1.82 -6.92
CA PHE A 136 -6.27 -1.45 -6.08
C PHE A 136 -5.13 -0.85 -6.90
N HIS A 137 -4.61 0.28 -6.43
CA HIS A 137 -3.51 1.00 -7.07
C HIS A 137 -2.16 0.33 -6.79
N VAL A 138 -1.24 0.45 -7.74
CA VAL A 138 0.15 0.00 -7.53
C VAL A 138 0.85 0.93 -6.53
N PRO A 139 1.58 0.40 -5.53
CA PRO A 139 2.31 1.21 -4.57
C PRO A 139 3.57 1.85 -5.17
N ILE A 140 3.46 3.07 -5.70
CA ILE A 140 4.52 3.75 -6.44
C ILE A 140 5.73 4.05 -5.55
N ASP A 141 6.90 3.56 -5.95
CA ASP A 141 8.22 3.92 -5.43
C ASP A 141 9.27 3.85 -6.55
N ASN A 142 10.56 4.02 -6.24
CA ASN A 142 11.60 3.92 -7.26
C ASN A 142 11.71 2.52 -7.87
N ILE A 143 11.62 1.47 -7.04
CA ILE A 143 11.84 0.09 -7.49
C ILE A 143 10.75 -0.30 -8.49
N ILE A 144 9.48 -0.04 -8.17
CA ILE A 144 8.39 -0.37 -9.08
C ILE A 144 8.42 0.49 -10.34
N GLN A 145 8.78 1.77 -10.24
CA GLN A 145 8.92 2.63 -11.42
C GLN A 145 10.04 2.16 -12.34
N ASP A 146 11.19 1.77 -11.80
CA ASP A 146 12.30 1.24 -12.59
C ASP A 146 11.90 -0.06 -13.30
N ARG A 147 11.21 -0.97 -12.60
CA ARG A 147 10.69 -2.22 -13.18
C ARG A 147 9.62 -1.98 -14.24
N LEU A 148 8.71 -1.04 -14.02
CA LEU A 148 7.68 -0.65 -15.00
C LEU A 148 8.31 -0.01 -16.25
N LYS A 149 9.35 0.81 -16.08
CA LYS A 149 10.10 1.38 -17.20
C LYS A 149 10.78 0.30 -18.03
N ILE A 150 11.46 -0.64 -17.38
CA ILE A 150 12.17 -1.72 -18.08
C ILE A 150 11.18 -2.64 -18.83
N LYS A 151 10.08 -3.03 -18.19
CA LYS A 151 9.20 -4.08 -18.72
C LYS A 151 8.11 -3.56 -19.65
N TYR A 152 7.57 -2.37 -19.38
CA TYR A 152 6.41 -1.82 -20.09
C TYR A 152 6.69 -0.44 -20.70
N ASN A 153 7.94 0.05 -20.62
CA ASN A 153 8.34 1.36 -21.12
C ASN A 153 7.53 2.54 -20.54
N ILE A 154 7.06 2.41 -19.30
CA ILE A 154 6.36 3.48 -18.58
C ILE A 154 7.39 4.45 -18.01
N ASP A 155 7.35 5.71 -18.42
CA ASP A 155 8.26 6.73 -17.91
C ASP A 155 8.05 6.98 -16.42
N ARG A 156 9.15 7.29 -15.72
CA ARG A 156 9.14 7.62 -14.31
C ARG A 156 8.41 8.95 -14.10
N ILE A 157 7.85 9.12 -12.91
CA ILE A 157 7.39 10.43 -12.45
C ILE A 157 8.61 11.33 -12.28
N ASP A 158 8.52 12.57 -12.76
CA ASP A 158 9.57 13.55 -12.61
C ASP A 158 9.86 13.83 -11.12
N GLY A 159 11.13 13.71 -10.74
CA GLY A 159 11.59 13.90 -9.37
C GLY A 159 11.40 12.69 -8.46
N ALA A 160 11.36 12.93 -7.15
CA ALA A 160 11.23 11.86 -6.16
C ALA A 160 9.75 11.53 -5.94
N TRP A 161 9.36 10.26 -6.07
CA TRP A 161 7.99 9.80 -5.80
C TRP A 161 7.50 10.23 -4.41
N SER A 162 8.38 10.25 -3.40
CA SER A 162 8.05 10.65 -2.03
C SER A 162 7.80 12.14 -1.85
N LYS A 163 7.98 12.94 -2.91
CA LYS A 163 7.75 14.39 -2.92
C LYS A 163 6.61 14.82 -3.85
N ILE A 164 5.83 13.88 -4.37
CA ILE A 164 4.64 14.20 -5.20
C ILE A 164 3.67 15.03 -4.35
N SER A 165 3.50 16.30 -4.72
CA SER A 165 2.65 17.27 -4.02
C SER A 165 1.28 17.46 -4.68
N ASP A 166 1.10 16.99 -5.91
CA ASP A 166 -0.17 17.00 -6.62
C ASP A 166 -0.67 15.57 -6.83
N TYR A 167 -1.88 15.29 -6.36
CA TYR A 167 -2.52 13.98 -6.52
C TYR A 167 -2.71 13.61 -7.99
N ASN A 168 -2.93 14.58 -8.88
CA ASN A 168 -3.16 14.31 -10.30
C ASN A 168 -1.93 13.71 -10.97
N ILE A 169 -0.71 14.14 -10.59
CA ILE A 169 0.54 13.54 -11.08
C ILE A 169 0.59 12.04 -10.74
N TYR A 170 0.22 11.68 -9.50
CA TYR A 170 0.13 10.29 -9.08
C TYR A 170 -0.98 9.53 -9.81
N LEU A 171 -2.17 10.12 -9.93
CA LEU A 171 -3.32 9.48 -10.54
C LEU A 171 -3.11 9.25 -12.04
N ASP A 172 -2.52 10.20 -12.75
CA ASP A 172 -2.21 10.09 -14.17
C ASP A 172 -1.20 8.97 -14.42
N TYR A 173 -0.25 8.75 -13.50
CA TYR A 173 0.63 7.58 -13.54
C TYR A 173 -0.16 6.25 -13.43
N GLN A 174 -1.11 6.17 -12.49
CA GLN A 174 -1.97 4.98 -12.34
C GLN A 174 -2.83 4.74 -13.59
N LYS A 175 -3.40 5.81 -14.17
CA LYS A 175 -4.18 5.73 -15.41
C LYS A 175 -3.32 5.30 -16.59
N ASN A 176 -2.11 5.84 -16.72
CA ASN A 176 -1.18 5.45 -17.78
C ASN A 176 -0.84 3.95 -17.68
N LEU A 177 -0.60 3.44 -16.47
CA LEU A 177 -0.41 2.01 -16.24
C LEU A 177 -1.63 1.18 -16.71
N ARG A 178 -2.85 1.60 -16.37
CA ARG A 178 -4.09 0.92 -16.80
C ARG A 178 -4.26 0.94 -18.32
N ILE A 179 -3.86 2.03 -18.99
CA ILE A 179 -3.92 2.16 -20.46
C ILE A 179 -2.92 1.23 -21.15
N ILE A 180 -1.69 1.15 -20.62
CA ILE A 180 -0.61 0.34 -21.19
C ILE A 180 -0.80 -1.15 -20.90
N CYS A 181 -1.43 -1.48 -19.77
CA CYS A 181 -1.66 -2.84 -19.31
C CYS A 181 -3.17 -3.11 -19.08
N PRO A 182 -4.02 -3.01 -20.12
CA PRO A 182 -5.47 -3.07 -19.96
C PRO A 182 -5.99 -4.45 -19.53
N ASP A 183 -5.26 -5.51 -19.86
CA ASP A 183 -5.63 -6.90 -19.54
C ASP A 183 -5.22 -7.33 -18.12
N PHE A 184 -4.60 -6.44 -17.35
CA PHE A 184 -4.10 -6.75 -16.01
C PHE A 184 -4.73 -5.86 -14.95
N ILE A 185 -5.12 -6.47 -13.83
CA ILE A 185 -5.38 -5.74 -12.60
C ILE A 185 -4.08 -5.05 -12.18
N PRO A 186 -4.09 -3.73 -11.86
CA PRO A 186 -2.84 -3.01 -11.56
C PRO A 186 -2.01 -3.67 -10.46
N MET A 187 -2.65 -4.12 -9.38
CA MET A 187 -1.95 -4.80 -8.28
C MET A 187 -1.33 -6.16 -8.68
N ASP A 188 -1.84 -6.86 -9.69
CA ASP A 188 -1.18 -8.08 -10.21
C ASP A 188 0.19 -7.75 -10.81
N ILE A 189 0.31 -6.61 -11.47
CA ILE A 189 1.58 -6.14 -12.05
C ILE A 189 2.61 -5.95 -10.93
N GLU A 190 2.21 -5.33 -9.83
CA GLU A 190 3.05 -5.18 -8.64
C GLU A 190 3.52 -6.54 -8.10
N PHE A 191 2.62 -7.51 -7.90
CA PHE A 191 3.01 -8.83 -7.40
C PHE A 191 3.96 -9.57 -8.36
N ARG A 192 3.69 -9.52 -9.67
CA ARG A 192 4.53 -10.15 -10.68
C ARG A 192 5.91 -9.52 -10.72
N LEU A 193 5.97 -8.19 -10.81
CA LEU A 193 7.23 -7.47 -10.81
C LEU A 193 7.99 -7.70 -9.51
N PHE A 194 7.33 -7.72 -8.35
CA PHE A 194 7.96 -8.00 -7.06
C PHE A 194 8.65 -9.38 -7.02
N ASN A 195 8.01 -10.40 -7.61
CA ASN A 195 8.50 -11.79 -7.63
C ASN A 195 9.56 -12.06 -8.70
N GLU A 196 9.80 -11.13 -9.63
CA GLU A 196 10.92 -11.24 -10.57
C GLU A 196 12.24 -11.14 -9.80
N ARG A 197 13.06 -12.19 -9.92
CA ARG A 197 14.45 -12.15 -9.46
C ARG A 197 15.22 -11.23 -10.40
N GLU A 198 16.05 -10.36 -9.84
CA GLU A 198 17.01 -9.58 -10.62
C GLU A 198 17.86 -10.58 -11.42
N LYS A 199 17.92 -10.39 -12.73
CA LYS A 199 18.76 -11.20 -13.63
C LYS A 199 20.22 -10.83 -13.46
#